data_AF-A0A7S1UW64-F1
#
_entry.id   AF-A0A7S1UW64-F1
#
_cell.length_a   1.000
_cell.length_b   1.000
_cell.length_c   1.000
_cell.angle_alpha   90.00
_cell.angle_beta   90.00
_cell.angle_gamma   90.00
#
_symmetry.space_group_name_H-M   'P 1'
#
loop_
_entity.id
_entity.type
_entity.pdbx_description
1 polymer ?
#
loop_
_entity_poly.entity_id
_entity_poly.type
_entity_poly.pdbx_seq_one_letter_code
_entity_poly.pdbx_strand_id
1 'polypeptide(L)'
;GESALRLCESESFHLIFIDQHMTSATSAVERMKGSEAIAALRKQEVTSVITGLSANMASANEFLSNGADNFQLKPFPCSEGELTQLLMKLLPMVSECLQDDSTTVAASDCPAALMGDRRV
;
A
#
# COMPACT_ATOMS: atom_id res chain seq x y z
N GLY A 1 10.77 -7.58 0.16
CA GLY A 1 9.34 -7.28 0.37
C GLY A 1 8.87 -7.66 1.77
N GLU A 2 9.33 -8.80 2.26
CA GLU A 2 8.98 -9.45 3.53
C GLU A 2 9.12 -8.52 4.74
N SER A 3 10.20 -7.75 4.83
CA SER A 3 10.39 -6.78 5.91
C SER A 3 9.36 -5.64 5.86
N ALA A 4 8.93 -5.22 4.65
CA ALA A 4 7.92 -4.17 4.51
C ALA A 4 6.53 -4.68 4.93
N LEU A 5 6.18 -5.91 4.56
CA LEU A 5 4.94 -6.56 5.02
C LEU A 5 4.88 -6.59 6.55
N ARG A 6 5.94 -7.09 7.19
CA ARG A 6 6.03 -7.14 8.65
C ARG A 6 5.97 -5.76 9.30
N LEU A 7 6.55 -4.74 8.66
CA LEU A 7 6.49 -3.37 9.18
C LEU A 7 5.05 -2.80 9.11
N CYS A 8 4.30 -3.13 8.05
CA CYS A 8 2.91 -2.69 7.88
C CYS A 8 1.92 -3.43 8.81
N GLU A 9 2.34 -4.52 9.48
CA GLU A 9 1.53 -5.17 10.51
C GLU A 9 1.43 -4.34 11.80
N SER A 10 2.43 -3.49 12.08
CA SER A 10 2.50 -2.69 13.31
C SER A 10 2.44 -1.19 13.08
N GLU A 11 2.83 -0.72 11.89
CA GLU A 11 2.93 0.70 11.56
C GLU A 11 2.05 1.02 10.35
N SER A 12 1.43 2.20 10.35
CA SER A 12 0.69 2.71 9.19
C SER A 12 1.51 3.76 8.45
N PHE A 13 1.46 3.70 7.12
CA PHE A 13 2.13 4.65 6.25
C PHE A 13 1.12 5.30 5.31
N HIS A 14 1.33 6.56 4.99
CA HIS A 14 0.52 7.26 4.00
C HIS A 14 0.97 6.96 2.58
N LEU A 15 2.29 6.81 2.39
CA LEU A 15 2.93 6.61 1.10
C LEU A 15 4.06 5.59 1.25
N ILE A 16 4.07 4.59 0.37
CA ILE A 16 5.07 3.53 0.31
C ILE A 16 5.68 3.50 -1.09
N PHE A 17 7.01 3.52 -1.16
CA PHE A 17 7.76 3.32 -2.39
C PHE A 17 8.33 1.90 -2.42
N ILE A 18 8.15 1.18 -3.52
CA ILE A 18 8.58 -0.22 -3.64
C ILE A 18 9.42 -0.42 -4.89
N ASP A 19 10.69 -0.79 -4.72
CA ASP A 19 11.58 -1.13 -5.83
C ASP A 19 11.30 -2.54 -6.39
N GLN A 20 11.47 -2.72 -7.70
CA GLN A 20 11.27 -4.00 -8.37
C GLN A 20 12.26 -5.07 -7.88
N HIS A 21 13.52 -4.68 -7.69
CA HIS A 21 14.61 -5.58 -7.35
C HIS A 21 15.15 -5.30 -5.94
N MET A 22 14.48 -5.87 -4.94
CA MET A 22 14.85 -5.76 -3.52
C MET A 22 15.69 -6.97 -3.08
N THR A 23 16.89 -7.16 -3.62
CA THR A 23 17.80 -8.21 -3.17
C THR A 23 18.91 -7.65 -2.29
N SER A 24 19.19 -8.34 -1.18
CA SER A 24 20.44 -8.17 -0.44
C SER A 24 21.49 -9.09 -1.07
N ALA A 25 22.71 -8.60 -1.28
CA ALA A 25 23.82 -9.30 -1.94
C ALA A 25 24.26 -10.61 -1.25
N THR A 26 23.67 -10.98 -0.11
CA THR A 26 24.18 -12.00 0.81
C THR A 26 23.33 -13.28 0.89
N SER A 27 22.32 -13.49 0.05
CA SER A 27 21.55 -14.75 0.06
C SER A 27 21.17 -15.22 -1.34
N ALA A 28 21.44 -16.48 -1.65
CA ALA A 28 21.09 -17.16 -2.91
C ALA A 28 19.62 -17.62 -2.99
N VAL A 29 18.76 -17.15 -2.07
CA VAL A 29 17.33 -17.46 -2.08
C VAL A 29 16.61 -16.39 -2.90
N GLU A 30 15.77 -16.82 -3.83
CA GLU A 30 14.88 -15.93 -4.59
C GLU A 30 14.04 -15.11 -3.61
N ARG A 31 14.24 -13.79 -3.64
CA ARG A 31 13.54 -12.83 -2.77
C ARG A 31 12.34 -12.28 -3.50
N MET A 32 11.30 -11.99 -2.73
CA MET A 32 10.07 -11.36 -3.22
C MET A 32 10.38 -10.10 -4.03
N LYS A 33 9.87 -10.04 -5.27
CA LYS A 33 9.96 -8.86 -6.15
C LYS A 33 9.06 -7.73 -5.64
N GLY A 34 9.29 -6.52 -6.17
CA GLY A 34 8.45 -5.36 -5.88
C GLY A 34 6.97 -5.59 -6.16
N SER A 35 6.66 -6.07 -7.37
CA SER A 35 5.30 -6.42 -7.79
C SER A 35 4.60 -7.42 -6.86
N GLU A 36 5.31 -8.46 -6.44
CA GLU A 36 4.79 -9.48 -5.52
C GLU A 36 4.53 -8.91 -4.12
N ALA A 37 5.41 -8.03 -3.63
CA ALA A 37 5.23 -7.36 -2.35
C ALA A 37 3.98 -6.48 -2.34
N ILE A 38 3.69 -5.81 -3.46
CA ILE A 38 2.50 -4.96 -3.60
C ILE A 38 1.22 -5.80 -3.53
N ALA A 39 1.18 -6.89 -4.29
CA ALA A 39 0.05 -7.82 -4.23
C ALA A 39 -0.16 -8.37 -2.81
N ALA A 40 0.93 -8.65 -2.08
CA ALA A 40 0.86 -9.10 -0.70
C ALA A 40 0.37 -8.01 0.26
N LEU A 41 0.83 -6.77 0.12
CA LEU A 41 0.38 -5.63 0.93
C LEU A 41 -1.12 -5.36 0.72
N ARG A 42 -1.61 -5.43 -0.52
CA ARG A 42 -3.05 -5.27 -0.81
C ARG A 42 -3.88 -6.43 -0.25
N LYS A 43 -3.35 -7.66 -0.23
CA LYS A 43 -4.00 -8.79 0.47
C LYS A 43 -4.05 -8.61 1.99
N GLN A 44 -3.15 -7.81 2.57
CA GLN A 44 -3.17 -7.40 3.97
C GLN A 44 -4.03 -6.15 4.22
N GLU A 45 -4.82 -5.71 3.23
CA GLU A 45 -5.69 -4.55 3.31
C GLU A 45 -4.95 -3.23 3.61
N VAL A 46 -3.65 -3.16 3.27
CA VAL A 46 -2.89 -1.90 3.37
C VAL A 46 -3.50 -0.88 2.40
N THR A 47 -3.95 0.26 2.94
CA THR A 47 -4.61 1.35 2.20
C THR A 47 -3.66 2.48 1.80
N SER A 48 -2.38 2.40 2.18
CA SER A 48 -1.35 3.37 1.79
C SER A 48 -1.31 3.58 0.29
N VAL A 49 -0.95 4.79 -0.15
CA VAL A 49 -0.61 5.00 -1.56
C VAL A 49 0.70 4.26 -1.84
N ILE A 50 0.72 3.41 -2.84
CA ILE A 50 1.88 2.60 -3.22
C ILE A 50 2.38 3.02 -4.60
N THR A 51 3.64 3.45 -4.66
CA THR A 51 4.33 3.78 -5.92
C THR A 51 5.41 2.74 -6.23
N GLY A 52 5.24 2.03 -7.35
CA GLY A 52 6.24 1.09 -7.86
C GLY A 52 7.43 1.80 -8.50
N LEU A 53 8.65 1.35 -8.21
CA LEU A 53 9.89 1.92 -8.74
C LEU A 53 10.61 0.89 -9.61
N SER A 54 11.02 1.30 -10.81
CA SER A 54 11.81 0.42 -11.69
C SER A 54 12.71 1.19 -12.64
N ALA A 55 13.78 0.54 -13.09
CA ALA A 55 14.61 1.06 -14.17
C ALA A 55 14.04 0.74 -15.57
N ASN A 56 12.94 -0.01 -15.65
CA ASN A 56 12.34 -0.45 -16.92
C ASN A 56 10.86 -0.05 -16.99
N MET A 57 10.47 0.61 -18.07
CA MET A 57 9.08 0.99 -18.32
C MET A 57 8.16 -0.25 -18.47
N ALA A 58 8.68 -1.37 -18.96
CA ALA A 58 7.90 -2.59 -19.17
C ALA A 58 7.30 -3.17 -17.87
N SER A 59 7.91 -2.90 -16.71
CA SER A 59 7.37 -3.34 -15.43
C SER A 59 6.19 -2.49 -14.94
N ALA A 60 5.90 -1.33 -15.54
CA ALA A 60 4.82 -0.45 -15.10
C ALA A 60 3.47 -1.20 -15.03
N ASN A 61 3.15 -1.97 -16.06
CA ASN A 61 1.92 -2.77 -16.09
C ASN A 61 1.88 -3.85 -15.01
N GLU A 62 3.03 -4.44 -14.68
CA GLU A 62 3.13 -5.44 -13.61
C GLU A 62 2.88 -4.80 -12.24
N PHE A 63 3.39 -3.59 -11.99
CA PHE A 63 3.13 -2.85 -10.76
C PHE A 63 1.64 -2.50 -10.61
N LEU A 64 1.06 -1.90 -11.64
CA LEU A 64 -0.34 -1.44 -11.61
C LEU A 64 -1.32 -2.61 -11.50
N SER A 65 -1.08 -3.72 -12.19
CA SER A 65 -1.97 -4.90 -12.12
C SER A 65 -1.93 -5.61 -10.77
N ASN A 66 -0.85 -5.45 -10.00
CA ASN A 66 -0.73 -5.97 -8.64
C ASN A 66 -1.26 -5.01 -7.56
N GLY A 67 -1.77 -3.83 -7.94
CA GLY A 67 -2.45 -2.90 -7.03
C GLY A 67 -1.63 -1.70 -6.58
N ALA A 68 -0.57 -1.33 -7.32
CA ALA A 68 0.08 -0.04 -7.13
C ALA A 68 -0.81 1.10 -7.63
N ASP A 69 -0.80 2.24 -6.94
CA ASP A 69 -1.54 3.44 -7.36
C ASP A 69 -0.77 4.24 -8.40
N ASN A 70 0.56 4.15 -8.35
CA ASN A 70 1.43 4.83 -9.30
C ASN A 70 2.69 4.02 -9.62
N PHE A 71 3.39 4.45 -10.66
CA PHE A 71 4.67 3.93 -11.08
C PHE A 71 5.64 5.07 -11.38
N GLN A 72 6.89 4.94 -10.95
CA GLN A 72 7.94 5.89 -11.21
C GLN A 72 9.17 5.21 -11.81
N LEU A 73 9.59 5.71 -12.99
CA LEU A 73 10.78 5.25 -13.68
C LEU A 73 12.03 5.89 -13.04
N LYS A 74 13.05 5.06 -12.78
CA LYS A 74 14.40 5.46 -12.38
C LYS A 74 15.22 5.86 -13.62
N PRO A 75 16.21 6.77 -13.50
CA PRO A 75 16.72 7.41 -12.29
C PRO A 75 15.83 8.53 -11.77
N PHE A 76 15.90 8.77 -10.46
CA PHE A 76 15.31 9.95 -9.87
C PHE A 76 16.16 11.19 -10.16
N PRO A 77 15.56 12.38 -10.24
CA PRO A 77 16.32 13.61 -10.25
C PRO A 77 17.16 13.72 -8.97
N CYS A 78 18.43 14.12 -9.13
CA CYS A 78 19.36 14.30 -8.01
C CYS A 78 19.29 15.73 -7.43
N SER A 79 18.64 16.67 -8.12
CA SER A 79 18.45 18.01 -7.59
C SER A 79 17.30 18.00 -6.59
N GLU A 80 17.50 18.66 -5.44
CA GLU A 80 16.49 18.74 -4.38
C GLU A 80 15.17 19.29 -4.92
N GLY A 81 15.22 20.39 -5.69
CA GLY A 81 14.03 21.03 -6.24
C GLY A 81 13.20 20.11 -7.15
N GLU A 82 13.83 19.35 -8.03
CA GLU A 82 13.12 18.42 -8.92
C GLU A 82 12.60 17.19 -8.16
N LEU A 83 13.35 16.70 -7.17
CA LEU A 83 12.91 15.59 -6.33
C LEU A 83 11.72 16.00 -5.45
N THR A 84 11.75 17.21 -4.89
CA THR A 84 10.61 17.80 -4.16
C THR A 84 9.41 17.93 -5.09
N GLN A 85 9.57 18.44 -6.31
CA GLN A 85 8.47 18.54 -7.26
C GLN A 85 7.90 17.18 -7.63
N LEU A 86 8.75 16.15 -7.76
CA LEU A 86 8.30 14.79 -8.00
C LEU A 86 7.45 14.27 -6.83
N LEU A 87 7.93 14.45 -5.60
CA LEU A 87 7.19 14.04 -4.40
C LEU A 87 5.85 14.80 -4.29
N MET A 88 5.84 16.11 -4.56
CA MET A 88 4.63 16.94 -4.52
C MET A 88 3.58 16.51 -5.55
N LYS A 89 3.95 15.84 -6.64
CA LYS A 89 3.00 15.25 -7.58
C LYS A 89 2.34 13.97 -7.06
N LEU A 90 2.94 13.32 -6.07
CA LEU A 90 2.44 12.07 -5.47
C LEU A 90 1.53 12.31 -4.27
N LEU A 91 1.75 13.40 -3.53
CA LEU A 91 0.97 13.73 -2.33
C LEU A 91 -0.53 13.96 -2.53
N PRO A 92 -1.04 14.49 -3.67
CA PRO A 92 -2.48 14.63 -3.86
C PRO A 92 -3.23 13.29 -3.75
N MET A 93 -2.66 12.20 -4.27
CA MET A 93 -3.23 10.86 -4.15
C MET A 93 -3.34 10.42 -2.68
N VAL A 94 -2.39 10.84 -1.85
CA VAL A 94 -2.41 10.56 -0.41
C VAL A 94 -3.55 11.31 0.29
N SER A 95 -3.79 12.56 -0.10
CA SER A 95 -4.85 13.37 0.50
C SER A 95 -6.25 12.86 0.18
N GLU A 96 -6.46 12.24 -0.98
CA GLU A 96 -7.74 11.65 -1.37
C GLU A 96 -8.05 10.40 -0.54
N CYS A 97 -7.06 9.52 -0.33
CA CYS A 97 -7.21 8.32 0.51
C CYS A 97 -7.51 8.63 1.99
N LEU A 98 -7.10 9.80 2.49
CA LEU A 98 -7.34 10.22 3.88
C LEU A 98 -8.75 10.77 4.14
N GLN A 99 -9.54 11.06 3.10
CA GLN A 99 -10.87 11.67 3.25
C GLN A 99 -11.99 10.64 3.47
N ASP A 100 -11.71 9.34 3.34
CA ASP A 100 -12.70 8.27 3.51
C ASP A 100 -12.97 7.87 4.99
N ASP A 101 -12.19 8.38 5.95
CA ASP A 101 -12.29 7.94 7.36
C ASP A 101 -13.39 8.64 8.18
N SER A 102 -14.23 9.49 7.56
CA SER A 102 -15.27 10.29 8.25
C SER A 102 -16.73 9.90 7.96
N THR A 103 -17.00 8.74 7.34
CA THR A 103 -18.37 8.23 7.12
C THR A 103 -18.35 6.72 7.42
N THR A 104 -18.75 6.15 8.57
CA THR A 104 -19.92 6.35 9.43
C THR A 104 -19.70 5.58 10.74
N VAL A 105 -19.67 6.27 11.88
CA VAL A 105 -20.01 5.70 13.20
C VAL A 105 -21.42 6.17 13.54
N ALA A 106 -22.44 5.36 13.22
CA ALA A 106 -23.78 5.46 13.81
C ALA A 106 -24.63 4.23 13.47
N ALA A 107 -24.50 3.18 14.27
CA ALA A 107 -25.60 2.27 14.63
C ALA A 107 -25.26 1.64 15.99
N SER A 108 -25.27 2.49 17.02
CA SER A 108 -25.38 2.06 18.41
C SER A 108 -26.76 1.47 18.67
N ASP A 109 -26.75 0.38 19.44
CA ASP A 109 -27.82 -0.10 20.33
C ASP A 109 -29.09 -0.71 19.71
N CYS A 110 -29.04 -2.03 19.48
CA CYS A 110 -30.21 -2.90 19.66
C CYS A 110 -30.10 -3.59 21.03
N PRO A 111 -31.00 -3.32 22.00
CA PRO A 111 -30.91 -3.91 23.33
C PRO A 111 -31.38 -5.37 23.31
N ALA A 112 -30.61 -6.21 24.01
CA ALA A 112 -31.01 -7.55 24.40
C ALA A 112 -32.07 -7.48 25.52
N ALA A 113 -33.28 -7.99 25.25
CA ALA A 113 -34.28 -8.38 26.25
C ALA A 113 -35.13 -9.51 25.62
N LEU A 114 -34.92 -10.77 26.00
CA LEU A 114 -35.55 -11.51 27.11
C LEU A 114 -36.93 -12.13 26.79
N MET A 115 -36.96 -13.47 26.93
CA MET A 115 -38.10 -14.39 27.21
C MET A 115 -39.08 -14.67 26.06
N GLY A 116 -39.12 -15.89 25.53
CA GLY A 116 -39.86 -17.08 26.03
C GLY A 116 -40.75 -17.56 24.86
N ASP A 117 -41.19 -18.78 24.63
CA ASP A 117 -41.33 -20.01 25.39
C ASP A 117 -41.58 -21.15 24.36
N ARG A 118 -41.61 -22.38 24.86
CA ARG A 118 -41.80 -23.70 24.23
C ARG A 118 -42.93 -23.85 23.18
N ARG A 119 -42.69 -24.83 22.30
CA ARG A 119 -43.63 -25.79 21.66
C ARG A 119 -44.82 -25.22 20.86
N VAL A 120 -44.93 -25.64 19.58
CA VAL A 120 -45.88 -26.67 19.09
C VAL A 120 -45.21 -27.41 17.93
#